data_AF-A0A2U1B4V1-F1
#
_entry.id   AF-A0A2U1B4V1-F1
#
_cell.length_a   1.000
_cell.length_b   1.000
_cell.length_c   1.000
_cell.angle_alpha   90.00
_cell.angle_beta   90.00
_cell.angle_gamma   90.00
#
_symmetry.space_group_name_H-M   'P 1'
#
loop_
_entity.id
_entity.type
_entity.pdbx_description
1 polymer ?
#
loop_
_entity_poly.entity_id
_entity_poly.type
_entity_poly.pdbx_seq_one_letter_code
_entity_poly.pdbx_strand_id
1 'polypeptide(L)' 'MIPHHSSAILVSQEANIKDPEVKRLTEQIIESQEKEIAEMKAILTRMR' A
#
# COMPACT_ATOMS: atom_id res chain seq x y z
N MET A 1 0.98 -10.43 5.29
CA MET A 1 0.32 -9.12 5.09
C MET A 1 1.29 -8.05 4.65
N ILE A 2 2.38 -7.74 5.39
CA ILE A 2 3.40 -6.78 4.88
C ILE A 2 3.83 -7.05 3.43
N PRO A 3 4.22 -8.29 3.01
CA PRO A 3 4.62 -8.52 1.62
C PRO A 3 3.47 -8.37 0.62
N HIS A 4 2.26 -8.80 0.98
CA HIS A 4 1.06 -8.64 0.15
C HIS A 4 0.78 -7.15 -0.14
N HIS A 5 0.84 -6.32 0.91
CA HIS A 5 0.66 -4.88 0.81
C HIS A 5 1.74 -4.22 -0.03
N SER A 6 3.01 -4.59 0.17
CA SER A 6 4.11 -4.08 -0.66
C SER A 6 3.96 -4.45 -2.14
N SER A 7 3.48 -5.66 -2.46
CA SER A 7 3.16 -6.04 -3.83
C SER A 7 2.03 -5.20 -4.43
N ALA A 8 0.98 -4.91 -3.64
CA ALA A 8 -0.11 -4.05 -4.10
C ALA A 8 0.35 -2.62 -4.40
N ILE A 9 1.25 -2.06 -3.57
CA ILE A 9 1.88 -0.76 -3.81
C ILE A 9 2.72 -0.77 -5.09
N LEU A 10 3.57 -1.79 -5.28
CA LEU A 10 4.41 -1.92 -6.47
C LEU A 10 3.57 -1.93 -7.76
N VAL A 11 2.57 -2.81 -7.82
CA VAL A 11 1.67 -2.90 -8.98
C VAL A 11 0.93 -1.59 -9.22
N SER A 12 0.50 -0.93 -8.15
CA SER A 12 -0.18 0.36 -8.21
C SER A 12 0.70 1.48 -8.77
N GLN A 13 2.00 1.48 -8.44
CA GLN A 13 2.97 2.48 -8.92
C GLN A 13 3.38 2.26 -10.38
N GLU A 14 3.40 1.00 -10.84
CA GLU A 14 3.77 0.66 -12.23
C GLU A 14 2.58 0.71 -13.20
N ALA A 15 1.35 0.77 -12.70
CA ALA A 15 0.15 0.76 -13.52
C ALA A 15 0.00 2.05 -14.36
N ASN A 16 -0.11 1.88 -15.68
CA ASN A 16 -0.42 2.99 -16.60
C ASN A 16 -1.92 3.31 -16.60
N ILE A 17 -2.36 4.08 -15.61
CA ILE A 17 -3.78 4.42 -15.41
C ILE A 17 -4.10 5.76 -16.08
N LYS A 18 -5.07 5.73 -17.01
CA LYS A 18 -5.55 6.93 -17.73
C LYS A 18 -6.81 7.52 -17.12
N ASP A 19 -7.63 6.69 -16.48
CA ASP A 19 -8.87 7.12 -15.87
C ASP A 19 -8.58 7.90 -14.57
N PRO A 20 -9.07 9.14 -14.42
CA PRO A 20 -8.75 9.98 -13.27
C PRO A 20 -9.36 9.48 -11.96
N GLU A 21 -10.51 8.81 -12.00
CA GLU A 21 -11.14 8.23 -10.82
C GLU A 21 -10.34 7.02 -10.34
N VAL A 22 -9.94 6.15 -11.26
CA VAL A 22 -9.08 4.99 -10.94
C VAL A 22 -7.73 5.46 -10.43
N LYS A 23 -7.13 6.51 -11.01
CA LYS A 23 -5.86 7.06 -10.53
C LYS A 23 -5.97 7.52 -9.06
N ARG A 24 -7.04 8.24 -8.73
CA ARG A 24 -7.30 8.69 -7.35
C ARG A 24 -7.51 7.52 -6.40
N LEU A 25 -8.24 6.48 -6.83
CA LEU A 25 -8.41 5.26 -6.05
C LEU A 25 -7.05 4.58 -5.77
N THR A 26 -6.19 4.50 -6.78
CA THR A 26 -4.84 3.91 -6.63
C THR A 26 -3.97 4.70 -5.65
N GLU A 27 -4.01 6.04 -5.71
CA GLU A 27 -3.32 6.89 -4.73
C GLU A 27 -3.80 6.62 -3.29
N GLN A 28 -5.12 6.49 -3.08
CA GLN A 28 -5.70 6.17 -1.78
C GLN A 28 -5.34 4.76 -1.29
N ILE A 29 -5.26 3.79 -2.20
CA ILE A 29 -4.82 2.43 -1.88
C ILE A 29 -3.37 2.47 -1.42
N ILE A 30 -2.47 3.14 -2.14
CA ILE A 30 -1.05 3.24 -1.76
C ILE A 30 -0.90 3.83 -0.36
N GLU A 31 -1.54 4.97 -0.09
CA GLU A 31 -1.48 5.64 1.22
C GLU A 31 -1.96 4.72 2.35
N SER A 32 -3.09 4.03 2.15
CA SER A 32 -3.63 3.12 3.17
C SER A 32 -2.72 1.93 3.43
N GLN A 33 -2.16 1.35 2.37
CA GLN A 33 -1.28 0.18 2.46
C GLN A 33 0.04 0.52 3.15
N GLU A 34 0.61 1.71 2.90
CA GLU A 34 1.81 2.20 3.59
C GLU A 34 1.57 2.37 5.09
N LYS A 35 0.42 2.94 5.47
CA LYS A 35 0.02 3.10 6.88
C LYS A 35 -0.13 1.74 7.56
N GLU A 36 -0.81 0.79 6.93
CA GLU A 36 -0.98 -0.56 7.47
C GLU A 36 0.36 -1.31 7.60
N ILE A 37 1.29 -1.11 6.68
CA ILE A 37 2.66 -1.63 6.80
C ILE A 37 3.37 -1.05 8.04
N ALA A 38 3.25 0.26 8.28
CA ALA A 38 3.85 0.90 9.45
C ALA A 38 3.27 0.33 10.75
N GLU A 39 1.95 0.15 10.82
CA GLU A 39 1.27 -0.46 11.97
C GLU A 39 1.73 -1.91 12.20
N MET A 40 1.81 -2.71 11.14
CA MET A 40 2.33 -4.09 11.23
C MET A 40 3.78 -4.15 11.69
N LYS A 41 4.65 -3.26 11.19
CA LYS A 41 6.04 -3.15 11.65
C LYS A 41 6.11 -2.79 13.13
N ALA A 42 5.28 -1.85 13.59
CA ALA A 42 5.20 -1.49 15.01
C ALA A 42 4.71 -2.66 15.88
N ILE A 43 3.76 -3.47 15.39
CA ILE A 43 3.34 -4.71 16.05
C ILE A 43 4.51 -5.70 16.14
N LEU A 44 5.23 -5.96 15.05
CA LEU A 44 6.38 -6.87 15.09
C LEU A 44 7.46 -6.41 16.08
N THR A 45 7.72 -5.11 16.17
CA THR A 45 8.65 -4.55 17.15
C THR A 45 8.15 -4.76 18.58
N ARG A 46 6.85 -4.63 18.87
CA ARG A 46 6.30 -4.86 20.22
C ARG A 46 6.33 -6.33 20.67
N MET A 47 6.37 -7.26 19.72
CA MET A 47 6.34 -8.70 19.96
C MET A 47 7.73 -9.33 20.10
N ARG A 48 8.79 -8.54 19.90
CA ARG A 48 10.18 -8.94 20.15
C ARG A 48 10.57 -8.59 21.58
#